data_AF-A0A0F5MN65-F1
#
_entry.id   AF-A0A0F5MN65-F1
#
_cell.length_a   1.000
_cell.length_b   1.000
_cell.length_c   1.000
_cell.angle_alpha   90.00
_cell.angle_beta   90.00
_cell.angle_gamma   90.00
#
_symmetry.space_group_name_H-M   'P 1'
#
loop_
_entity.id
_entity.type
_entity.pdbx_description
1 polymer ?
#
loop_
_entity_poly.entity_id
_entity_poly.type
_entity_poly.pdbx_seq_one_letter_code
_entity_poly.pdbx_strand_id
1 'polypeptide(L)'
;ELMESPEVQEQLKQMVSAHWKNWFDEKIPALNNKTPRQSAKTRDGRELLEALFIQYENFDANKSNKYNPDINDLKKELGLL
;
A
#
# COMPACT_ATOMS: atom_id res chain seq x y z
N GLU A 1 4.13 9.61 -26.49
CA GLU A 1 3.15 8.52 -26.25
C GLU A 1 2.02 9.06 -25.38
N LEU A 2 0.77 8.57 -25.52
CA LEU A 2 -0.37 9.07 -24.74
C LEU A 2 -0.17 8.96 -23.21
N MET A 3 0.60 7.95 -22.77
CA MET A 3 0.91 7.71 -21.35
C MET A 3 1.82 8.77 -20.72
N GLU A 4 2.55 9.55 -21.50
CA GLU A 4 3.44 10.61 -21.00
C GLU A 4 2.78 11.99 -20.98
N SER A 5 1.53 12.09 -21.45
CA SER A 5 0.81 13.37 -21.40
C SER A 5 0.56 13.80 -19.95
N PRO A 6 0.65 15.12 -19.64
CA PRO A 6 0.40 15.62 -18.29
C PRO A 6 -0.97 15.22 -17.73
N GLU A 7 -2.00 15.27 -18.57
CA GLU A 7 -3.38 14.89 -18.22
C GLU A 7 -3.48 13.41 -17.80
N VAL A 8 -2.87 12.51 -18.56
CA VAL A 8 -2.85 11.08 -18.22
C VAL A 8 -2.03 10.82 -16.95
N GLN A 9 -0.90 11.51 -16.77
CA GLN A 9 -0.10 11.39 -15.54
C GLN A 9 -0.89 11.88 -14.31
N GLU A 10 -1.66 12.95 -14.43
CA GLU A 10 -2.50 13.46 -13.34
C GLU A 10 -3.63 12.49 -12.99
N GLN A 11 -4.32 11.93 -13.99
CA GLN A 11 -5.36 10.93 -13.76
C GLN A 11 -4.80 9.66 -13.12
N LEU A 12 -3.62 9.20 -13.55
CA LEU A 12 -2.94 8.06 -12.94
C LEU A 12 -2.57 8.32 -11.48
N LYS A 13 -2.06 9.52 -11.14
CA LYS A 13 -1.79 9.89 -9.74
C LYS A 13 -3.05 9.84 -8.88
N GLN A 14 -4.18 10.35 -9.38
CA GLN A 14 -5.45 10.31 -8.66
C GLN A 14 -5.93 8.87 -8.44
N MET A 15 -5.83 8.02 -9.47
CA MET A 15 -6.21 6.61 -9.38
C MET A 15 -5.34 5.86 -8.36
N VAL A 16 -4.03 6.07 -8.38
CA VAL A 16 -3.08 5.45 -7.44
C VAL A 16 -3.36 5.92 -6.02
N SER A 17 -3.56 7.22 -5.82
CA SER A 17 -3.90 7.77 -4.50
C SER A 17 -5.20 7.18 -3.95
N ALA A 18 -6.24 7.09 -4.79
CA ALA A 18 -7.51 6.48 -4.40
C ALA A 18 -7.37 5.00 -4.06
N HIS A 19 -6.59 4.25 -4.85
CA HIS A 19 -6.31 2.84 -4.58
C HIS A 19 -5.68 2.63 -3.20
N TRP A 20 -4.60 3.37 -2.89
CA TRP A 20 -3.92 3.24 -1.60
C TRP A 20 -4.74 3.77 -0.42
N LYS A 21 -5.59 4.78 -0.65
CA LYS A 21 -6.55 5.21 0.37
C LYS A 21 -7.54 4.11 0.72
N ASN A 22 -8.05 3.40 -0.28
CA ASN A 22 -9.01 2.30 -0.07
C ASN A 22 -8.34 1.07 0.55
N TRP A 23 -7.08 0.79 0.21
CA TRP A 23 -6.31 -0.35 0.73
C TRP A 23 -6.35 -0.44 2.27
N PHE A 24 -6.33 0.69 2.97
CA PHE A 24 -6.41 0.74 4.44
C PHE A 24 -7.69 0.16 5.04
N ASP A 25 -8.77 0.14 4.25
CA ASP A 25 -10.12 -0.28 4.63
C ASP A 25 -10.55 -1.58 3.91
N GLU A 26 -9.70 -2.12 3.03
CA GLU A 26 -9.92 -3.40 2.36
C GLU A 26 -9.53 -4.57 3.26
N LYS A 27 -10.32 -5.65 3.21
CA LYS A 27 -9.99 -6.88 3.94
C LYS A 27 -8.93 -7.66 3.17
N ILE A 28 -7.82 -7.93 3.83
CA ILE A 28 -6.68 -8.63 3.23
C ILE A 28 -6.62 -10.05 3.81
N PRO A 29 -6.67 -11.11 2.98
CA PRO A 29 -6.59 -12.49 3.46
C PRO A 29 -5.33 -12.77 4.31
N ALA A 30 -4.18 -12.22 3.91
CA ALA A 30 -2.91 -12.33 4.66
C ALA A 30 -2.96 -11.68 6.05
N LEU A 31 -3.90 -10.76 6.28
CA LEU A 31 -4.17 -10.14 7.57
C LEU A 31 -5.32 -10.82 8.32
N ASN A 32 -5.55 -12.12 8.07
CA ASN A 32 -6.70 -12.87 8.61
C ASN A 32 -8.05 -12.24 8.26
N ASN A 33 -8.20 -11.76 7.01
CA ASN A 33 -9.39 -11.06 6.51
C ASN A 33 -9.76 -9.79 7.30
N LYS A 34 -8.79 -9.17 7.96
CA LYS A 34 -8.92 -7.84 8.57
C LYS A 34 -8.37 -6.75 7.64
N THR A 35 -8.76 -5.52 7.90
CA THR A 35 -8.18 -4.36 7.22
C THR A 35 -6.83 -3.98 7.83
N PRO A 36 -5.93 -3.29 7.09
CA PRO A 36 -4.70 -2.75 7.65
C PRO A 36 -4.92 -1.92 8.93
N ARG A 37 -5.93 -1.03 8.94
CA ARG A 37 -6.28 -0.24 10.13
C ARG A 37 -6.74 -1.09 11.31
N GLN A 38 -7.41 -2.21 11.06
CA GLN A 38 -7.81 -3.14 12.13
C GLN A 38 -6.60 -3.92 12.67
N SER A 39 -5.72 -4.39 11.79
CA SER A 39 -4.53 -5.17 12.15
C SER A 39 -3.53 -4.37 12.96
N ALA A 40 -3.32 -3.09 12.61
CA ALA A 40 -2.38 -2.20 13.31
C ALA A 40 -2.67 -2.04 14.82
N LYS A 41 -3.92 -2.26 15.24
CA LYS A 41 -4.36 -2.13 16.64
C LYS A 41 -3.84 -3.24 17.57
N THR A 42 -3.40 -4.37 17.00
CA THR A 42 -2.99 -5.56 17.78
C THR A 42 -1.54 -5.90 17.51
N ARG A 43 -0.83 -6.47 18.50
CA ARG A 43 0.57 -6.89 18.29
C ARG A 43 0.70 -7.87 17.14
N ASP A 44 -0.08 -8.94 17.15
CA ASP A 44 -0.04 -9.98 16.11
C ASP A 44 -0.43 -9.43 14.73
N GLY A 45 -1.39 -8.50 14.67
CA GLY A 45 -1.75 -7.84 13.41
C GLY A 45 -0.64 -6.91 12.88
N ARG A 46 0.15 -6.29 13.75
CA ARG A 46 1.34 -5.52 13.33
C ARG A 46 2.43 -6.42 12.76
N GLU A 47 2.66 -7.60 13.35
CA GLU A 47 3.62 -8.57 12.81
C GLU A 47 3.21 -9.06 11.41
N LEU A 48 1.91 -9.31 11.19
CA LEU A 48 1.39 -9.65 9.86
C LEU A 48 1.53 -8.50 8.85
N LEU A 49 1.34 -7.25 9.30
CA LEU A 49 1.56 -6.08 8.46
C LEU A 49 3.03 -5.94 8.05
N GLU A 50 3.98 -6.14 8.98
CA GLU A 50 5.40 -6.13 8.67
C GLU A 50 5.76 -7.22 7.64
N ALA A 51 5.25 -8.44 7.80
CA ALA A 51 5.45 -9.51 6.82
C ALA A 51 4.88 -9.15 5.44
N LEU A 52 3.69 -8.52 5.40
CA LEU A 52 3.07 -8.05 4.16
C LEU A 52 3.88 -6.94 3.48
N PHE A 53 4.44 -6.00 4.25
CA PHE A 53 5.29 -4.94 3.72
C PHE A 53 6.59 -5.48 3.13
N ILE A 54 7.25 -6.42 3.81
CA ILE A 54 8.43 -7.12 3.27
C ILE A 54 8.09 -7.82 1.95
N GLN A 55 6.89 -8.42 1.85
CA GLN A 55 6.44 -9.01 0.60
C GLN A 55 6.33 -7.95 -0.51
N TYR A 56 5.72 -6.80 -0.24
CA TYR A 56 5.63 -5.71 -1.24
C TYR A 56 7.00 -5.21 -1.69
N GLU A 57 7.94 -5.00 -0.79
CA GLU A 57 9.32 -4.60 -1.12
C GLU A 57 10.01 -5.62 -2.03
N ASN A 58 9.81 -6.92 -1.80
CA ASN A 58 10.37 -8.00 -2.62
C ASN A 58 9.74 -8.09 -4.02
N PHE A 59 8.45 -7.79 -4.16
CA PHE A 59 7.79 -7.73 -5.47
C PHE A 59 8.23 -6.50 -6.26
N ASP A 60 8.51 -5.39 -5.57
CA ASP A 60 8.92 -4.11 -6.17
C ASP A 60 10.39 -4.11 -6.63
N ALA A 61 11.26 -4.84 -5.93
CA ALA A 61 12.65 -5.04 -6.36
C ALA A 61 12.75 -5.64 -7.78
N ASN A 62 11.71 -6.37 -8.25
CA ASN A 62 11.66 -6.96 -9.59
C ASN A 62 10.85 -6.13 -10.62
N LYS A 63 10.13 -5.09 -10.21
CA LYS A 63 9.34 -4.23 -11.11
C LYS A 63 9.44 -2.78 -10.64
N SER A 64 10.10 -1.92 -11.42
CA SER A 64 10.17 -0.47 -11.15
C SER A 64 8.80 0.19 -11.38
N ASN A 65 7.82 -0.14 -10.56
CA ASN A 65 6.47 0.34 -10.71
C ASN A 65 6.35 1.69 -10.00
N LYS A 66 6.45 2.78 -10.77
CA LYS A 66 6.36 4.18 -10.27
C LYS A 66 5.02 4.54 -9.57
N TYR A 67 4.13 3.58 -9.44
CA TYR A 67 2.78 3.70 -8.90
C TYR A 67 2.61 2.99 -7.55
N ASN A 68 3.68 2.40 -7.02
CA ASN A 68 3.67 1.83 -5.68
C ASN A 68 3.95 2.91 -4.63
N PRO A 69 3.36 2.79 -3.44
CA PRO A 69 3.44 3.77 -2.38
C PRO A 69 4.77 3.57 -1.66
N ASP A 70 5.26 4.61 -1.00
CA ASP A 70 6.32 4.42 -0.04
C ASP A 70 5.78 3.62 1.15
N ILE A 71 6.38 2.47 1.43
CA ILE A 71 6.03 1.60 2.54
C ILE A 71 6.13 2.36 3.87
N ASN A 72 7.07 3.30 4.01
CA ASN A 72 7.17 4.12 5.22
C ASN A 72 5.97 5.04 5.37
N ASP A 73 5.39 5.55 4.29
CA ASP A 73 4.19 6.39 4.37
C ASP A 73 2.97 5.56 4.76
N LEU A 74 2.85 4.31 4.27
CA LEU A 74 1.83 3.37 4.75
C LEU A 74 1.99 3.08 6.25
N LYS A 75 3.24 2.86 6.70
CA LYS A 75 3.55 2.59 8.11
C LYS A 75 3.23 3.78 9.02
N LYS A 76 3.56 5.00 8.60
CA LYS A 76 3.20 6.24 9.33
C LYS A 76 1.68 6.38 9.48
N GLU A 77 0.93 6.18 8.40
CA GLU A 77 -0.55 6.26 8.42
C GLU A 77 -1.18 5.22 9.37
N LEU A 78 -0.52 4.08 9.56
CA LEU A 78 -0.95 3.03 10.49
C LEU A 78 -0.39 3.20 11.91
N GLY A 79 0.46 4.19 12.17
CA GLY A 79 1.10 4.42 13.47
C GLY A 79 2.12 3.35 13.85
N LEU A 80 2.86 2.83 12.86
CA LEU A 80 3.89 1.78 13.03
C LEU A 80 5.33 2.32 13.06
N LEU A 81 5.50 3.62 12.84
CA LEU A 81 6.76 4.36 12.88
C LEU A 81 6.70 5.48 13.90
#